data_AF-A0AA88NAJ7-F1
#
_entry.id   AF-A0AA88NAJ7-F1
#
_cell.length_a   1.000
_cell.length_b   1.000
_cell.length_c   1.000
_cell.angle_alpha   90.00
_cell.angle_beta   90.00
_cell.angle_gamma   90.00
#
_symmetry.space_group_name_H-M   'P 1'
#
loop_
_entity.id
_entity.type
_entity.pdbx_description
1 polymer ?
#
loop_
_entity_poly.entity_id
_entity_poly.type
_entity_poly.pdbx_seq_one_letter_code
_entity_poly.pdbx_strand_id
1 'polypeptide(L)'
;MNELNSIRGLVLLTPFRDFYFVVTSLAKTRKLFLWRVTLERKMSMNPINAQLSSLKACINDINTGMNIVSDVALDLVEAQATDDSPGLKKLDQMIRECAKLDKEIGCFVDSVEQMINQVRHEPPDAMFKLKDSVKEQFTELMAAMSDAEIEQHNQVVAFRDGIKKSLQQLNQVAGGSVEEELDEDIAVTQSQTNFTCPLTQVEMVNPVKNKKCQHYYDQEAILSLIKTKQNNKKKCRCPVVGCGNSDVKPTDLELDPVMRRMIQNHKRQSGKS
;
A
#
# COMPACT_ATOMS: atom_id res chain seq x y z
N MET A 1 -17.62 -46.29 -90.15
CA MET A 1 -16.15 -46.15 -90.06
C MET A 1 -15.90 -44.99 -89.11
N ASN A 2 -15.76 -45.24 -87.80
CA ASN A 2 -14.50 -45.50 -87.06
C ASN A 2 -13.67 -44.20 -86.96
N GLU A 3 -13.12 -43.70 -85.84
CA GLU A 3 -12.84 -44.11 -84.45
C GLU A 3 -12.51 -42.80 -83.67
N LEU A 4 -13.02 -42.54 -82.46
CA LEU A 4 -12.43 -42.75 -81.12
C LEU A 4 -11.12 -41.98 -80.73
N ASN A 5 -11.24 -41.28 -79.59
CA ASN A 5 -10.25 -40.91 -78.55
C ASN A 5 -9.54 -39.53 -78.57
N SER A 6 -9.88 -38.67 -77.59
CA SER A 6 -8.98 -38.41 -76.44
C SER A 6 -9.68 -37.63 -75.31
N ILE A 7 -9.31 -37.95 -74.08
CA ILE A 7 -9.96 -37.70 -72.78
C ILE A 7 -9.38 -36.44 -72.12
N ARG A 8 -10.19 -35.64 -71.40
CA ARG A 8 -9.95 -35.08 -70.03
C ARG A 8 -10.59 -33.70 -69.81
N GLY A 9 -11.37 -33.57 -68.73
CA GLY A 9 -11.83 -32.27 -68.22
C GLY A 9 -12.88 -32.39 -67.11
N LEU A 10 -12.46 -32.89 -65.96
CA LEU A 10 -13.22 -33.07 -64.73
C LEU A 10 -13.91 -31.78 -64.20
N VAL A 11 -15.07 -32.00 -63.61
CA VAL A 11 -15.75 -31.26 -62.53
C VAL A 11 -14.79 -30.52 -61.57
N LEU A 12 -15.15 -29.30 -61.16
CA LEU A 12 -15.19 -28.76 -59.77
C LEU A 12 -14.80 -27.28 -59.65
N LEU A 13 -15.50 -26.59 -58.74
CA LEU A 13 -15.15 -25.36 -58.01
C LEU A 13 -15.70 -24.00 -58.51
N THR A 14 -16.95 -23.73 -58.19
CA THR A 14 -17.29 -22.42 -57.58
C THR A 14 -18.16 -22.59 -56.33
N PRO A 15 -17.54 -22.71 -55.14
CA PRO A 15 -18.21 -22.29 -53.91
C PRO A 15 -17.38 -21.28 -53.07
N PHE A 16 -16.23 -20.80 -53.58
CA PHE A 16 -15.28 -20.05 -52.73
C PHE A 16 -15.58 -18.56 -52.53
N ARG A 17 -16.44 -17.95 -53.35
CA ARG A 17 -16.65 -16.49 -53.32
C ARG A 17 -17.71 -16.05 -52.30
N ASP A 18 -18.71 -16.89 -52.02
CA ASP A 18 -19.72 -16.63 -51.00
C ASP A 18 -19.20 -16.93 -49.58
N PHE A 19 -18.27 -17.87 -49.45
CA PHE A 19 -17.66 -18.21 -48.16
C PHE A 19 -16.82 -17.05 -47.60
N TYR A 20 -16.10 -16.31 -48.46
CA TYR A 20 -15.28 -15.18 -48.03
C TYR A 20 -16.12 -14.00 -47.52
N PHE A 21 -17.30 -13.77 -48.11
CA PHE A 21 -18.22 -12.71 -47.68
C PHE A 21 -18.93 -13.07 -46.35
N VAL A 22 -19.30 -14.34 -46.18
CA VAL A 22 -19.90 -14.84 -44.92
C VAL A 22 -18.88 -14.83 -43.78
N VAL A 23 -17.63 -15.26 -44.02
CA VAL A 23 -16.57 -15.27 -42.98
C VAL A 23 -16.15 -13.86 -42.58
N THR A 24 -16.08 -12.90 -43.50
CA THR A 24 -15.75 -11.50 -43.17
C THR A 24 -16.89 -10.76 -42.47
N SER A 25 -18.15 -11.05 -42.82
CA SER A 25 -19.33 -10.56 -42.12
C SER A 25 -19.42 -11.13 -40.69
N LEU A 26 -19.21 -12.45 -40.53
CA LEU A 26 -19.11 -13.13 -39.23
C LEU A 26 -17.93 -12.60 -38.39
N ALA A 27 -16.77 -12.30 -38.99
CA ALA A 27 -15.64 -11.73 -38.27
C ALA A 27 -15.91 -10.30 -37.79
N LYS A 28 -16.65 -9.49 -38.56
CA LYS A 28 -17.07 -8.12 -38.19
C LYS A 28 -18.10 -8.16 -37.07
N THR A 29 -19.11 -9.03 -37.15
CA THR A 29 -20.12 -9.20 -36.10
C THR A 29 -19.53 -9.78 -34.83
N ARG A 30 -18.56 -10.72 -34.93
CA ARG A 30 -17.84 -11.26 -33.77
C ARG A 30 -16.95 -10.21 -33.09
N LYS A 31 -16.27 -9.33 -33.84
CA LYS A 31 -15.52 -8.20 -33.28
C LYS A 31 -16.42 -7.15 -32.62
N LEU A 32 -17.55 -6.81 -33.24
CA LEU A 32 -18.56 -5.90 -32.67
C LEU A 32 -19.24 -6.49 -31.42
N PHE A 33 -19.52 -7.80 -31.43
CA PHE A 33 -20.05 -8.53 -30.28
C PHE A 33 -19.03 -8.58 -29.14
N LEU A 34 -17.78 -8.94 -29.42
CA LEU A 34 -16.69 -8.87 -28.44
C LEU A 34 -16.50 -7.46 -27.90
N TRP A 35 -16.55 -6.43 -28.75
CA TRP A 35 -16.45 -5.04 -28.31
C TRP A 35 -17.62 -4.63 -27.43
N ARG A 36 -18.87 -4.98 -27.81
CA ARG A 36 -20.08 -4.73 -27.02
C ARG A 36 -20.03 -5.46 -25.67
N VAL A 37 -19.68 -6.75 -25.66
CA VAL A 37 -19.52 -7.55 -24.43
C VAL A 37 -18.40 -6.99 -23.54
N THR A 38 -17.28 -6.57 -24.13
CA THR A 38 -16.17 -5.96 -23.36
C THR A 38 -16.58 -4.59 -22.80
N LEU A 39 -17.37 -3.82 -23.56
CA LEU A 39 -17.87 -2.51 -23.15
C LEU A 39 -18.94 -2.62 -22.05
N GLU A 40 -19.88 -3.56 -22.18
CA GLU A 40 -20.89 -3.89 -21.16
C GLU A 40 -20.22 -4.42 -19.88
N ARG A 41 -19.23 -5.31 -20.01
CA ARG A 41 -18.44 -5.83 -18.88
C ARG A 41 -17.66 -4.70 -18.19
N LYS A 42 -17.07 -3.76 -18.95
CA LYS A 42 -16.42 -2.56 -18.39
C LYS A 42 -17.40 -1.63 -17.66
N MET A 43 -18.57 -1.36 -18.23
CA MET A 43 -19.60 -0.53 -17.59
C MET A 43 -20.12 -1.17 -16.29
N SER A 44 -20.27 -2.50 -16.27
CA SER A 44 -20.71 -3.24 -15.07
C SER A 44 -19.72 -3.17 -13.90
N MET A 45 -18.42 -2.93 -14.13
CA MET A 45 -17.40 -2.87 -13.05
C MET A 45 -17.16 -1.46 -12.50
N ASN A 46 -17.63 -0.41 -13.19
CA ASN A 46 -17.41 0.97 -12.77
C ASN A 46 -17.96 1.29 -11.37
N PRO A 47 -19.19 0.86 -10.99
CA PRO A 47 -19.70 1.08 -9.64
C PRO A 47 -18.85 0.39 -8.56
N ILE A 48 -18.35 -0.83 -8.84
CA ILE A 48 -17.52 -1.60 -7.90
C ILE A 48 -16.18 -0.89 -7.69
N ASN A 49 -15.54 -0.42 -8.76
CA ASN A 49 -14.27 0.32 -8.66
C ASN A 49 -14.41 1.64 -7.89
N ALA A 50 -15.56 2.32 -8.02
CA ALA A 50 -15.85 3.53 -7.25
C ALA A 50 -15.97 3.20 -5.74
N GLN A 51 -16.72 2.16 -5.37
CA GLN A 51 -16.84 1.72 -3.97
C GLN A 51 -15.50 1.26 -3.39
N LEU A 52 -14.68 0.53 -4.15
CA LEU A 52 -13.33 0.17 -3.74
C LEU A 52 -12.45 1.39 -3.48
N SER A 53 -12.57 2.44 -4.31
CA SER A 53 -11.84 3.68 -4.10
C SER A 53 -12.26 4.37 -2.80
N SER A 54 -13.56 4.37 -2.48
CA SER A 54 -14.07 4.89 -1.21
C SER A 54 -13.56 4.10 0.00
N LEU A 55 -13.51 2.76 -0.09
CA LEU A 55 -12.96 1.93 0.99
C LEU A 55 -11.46 2.16 1.19
N LYS A 56 -10.70 2.35 0.10
CA LYS A 56 -9.27 2.73 0.19
C LYS A 56 -9.07 4.11 0.81
N ALA A 57 -9.98 5.06 0.55
CA ALA A 57 -9.95 6.34 1.24
C ALA A 57 -10.20 6.17 2.75
N CYS A 58 -11.14 5.29 3.14
CA CYS A 58 -11.38 4.96 4.55
C CYS A 58 -10.15 4.34 5.24
N ILE A 59 -9.39 3.46 4.55
CA ILE A 59 -8.10 2.96 5.05
C ILE A 59 -7.13 4.12 5.35
N ASN A 60 -7.05 5.12 4.48
CA ASN A 60 -6.19 6.30 4.72
C ASN A 60 -6.67 7.14 5.91
N ASP A 61 -7.99 7.29 6.09
CA ASP A 61 -8.57 7.99 7.23
C ASP A 61 -8.28 7.27 8.55
N ILE A 62 -8.37 5.93 8.57
CA ILE A 62 -8.01 5.09 9.73
C ILE A 62 -6.52 5.23 10.06
N ASN A 63 -5.64 5.21 9.06
CA ASN A 63 -4.21 5.45 9.24
C ASN A 63 -3.94 6.85 9.83
N THR A 64 -4.69 7.87 9.38
CA THR A 64 -4.63 9.21 9.97
C THR A 64 -5.09 9.20 11.43
N GLY A 65 -6.16 8.47 11.75
CA GLY A 65 -6.62 8.27 13.13
C GLY A 65 -5.56 7.62 14.03
N MET A 66 -4.90 6.57 13.55
CA MET A 66 -3.79 5.91 14.26
C MET A 66 -2.60 6.85 14.52
N ASN A 67 -2.30 7.71 13.54
CA ASN A 67 -1.27 8.74 13.70
C ASN A 67 -1.62 9.73 14.81
N ILE A 68 -2.88 10.21 14.86
CA ILE A 68 -3.36 11.13 15.91
C ILE A 68 -3.29 10.47 17.29
N VAL A 69 -3.72 9.20 17.41
CA VAL A 69 -3.64 8.44 18.66
C VAL A 69 -2.19 8.33 19.13
N SER A 70 -1.25 8.10 18.20
CA SER A 70 0.18 8.05 18.50
C SER A 70 0.70 9.41 18.99
N ASP A 71 0.31 10.51 18.34
CA ASP A 71 0.75 11.85 18.73
C ASP A 71 0.24 12.22 20.13
N VAL A 72 -1.03 11.93 20.44
CA VAL A 72 -1.62 12.16 21.78
C VAL A 72 -0.96 11.26 22.84
N ALA A 73 -0.61 10.03 22.49
CA ALA A 73 0.14 9.15 23.40
C ALA A 73 1.53 9.69 23.71
N LEU A 74 2.23 10.22 22.70
CA LEU A 74 3.53 10.87 22.90
C LEU A 74 3.39 12.14 23.75
N ASP A 75 2.37 12.98 23.52
CA ASP A 75 2.05 14.14 24.38
C ASP A 75 1.85 13.71 25.85
N LEU A 76 1.12 12.61 26.06
CA LEU A 76 0.81 12.11 27.39
C LEU A 76 2.07 11.59 28.11
N VAL A 77 2.92 10.87 27.39
CA VAL A 77 4.20 10.36 27.89
C VAL A 77 5.16 11.50 28.22
N GLU A 78 5.26 12.51 27.36
CA GLU A 78 6.06 13.73 27.60
C GLU A 78 5.60 14.46 28.87
N ALA A 79 4.30 14.52 29.12
CA ALA A 79 3.73 15.20 30.29
C ALA A 79 3.86 14.41 31.60
N GLN A 80 3.77 13.08 31.54
CA GLN A 80 3.69 12.22 32.74
C GLN A 80 4.96 11.44 33.04
N ALA A 81 5.90 11.34 32.09
CA ALA A 81 7.13 10.56 32.18
C ALA A 81 6.92 9.08 32.60
N THR A 82 5.78 8.48 32.21
CA THR A 82 5.43 7.09 32.51
C THR A 82 4.68 6.45 31.34
N ASP A 83 4.88 5.15 31.12
CA ASP A 83 4.04 4.33 30.23
C ASP A 83 2.85 3.68 30.97
N ASP A 84 2.83 3.68 32.30
CA ASP A 84 1.78 3.02 33.08
C ASP A 84 0.64 3.96 33.48
N SER A 85 0.12 4.72 32.51
CA SER A 85 -1.05 5.57 32.74
C SER A 85 -2.34 4.93 32.19
N PRO A 86 -3.50 5.13 32.87
CA PRO A 86 -4.78 4.63 32.36
C PRO A 86 -5.17 5.28 31.02
N GLY A 87 -4.68 6.50 30.75
CA GLY A 87 -4.85 7.17 29.47
C GLY A 87 -4.09 6.45 28.36
N LEU A 88 -2.83 6.06 28.61
CA LEU A 88 -2.02 5.37 27.61
C LEU A 88 -2.56 3.98 27.28
N LYS A 89 -3.06 3.24 28.28
CA LYS A 89 -3.74 1.95 28.07
C LYS A 89 -4.99 2.09 27.19
N LYS A 90 -5.77 3.16 27.35
CA LYS A 90 -6.91 3.45 26.47
C LYS A 90 -6.47 3.77 25.04
N LEU A 91 -5.41 4.54 24.87
CA LEU A 91 -4.86 4.86 23.54
C LEU A 91 -4.29 3.62 22.84
N ASP A 92 -3.59 2.74 23.58
CA ASP A 92 -3.10 1.44 23.10
C ASP A 92 -4.27 0.52 22.70
N GLN A 93 -5.41 0.58 23.40
CA GLN A 93 -6.62 -0.12 22.98
C GLN A 93 -7.23 0.48 21.70
N MET A 94 -7.34 1.81 21.62
CA MET A 94 -7.89 2.49 20.45
C MET A 94 -7.07 2.20 19.18
N ILE A 95 -5.74 2.21 19.26
CA ILE A 95 -4.92 1.93 18.07
C ILE A 95 -5.05 0.47 17.62
N ARG A 96 -5.24 -0.48 18.54
CA ARG A 96 -5.56 -1.88 18.19
C ARG A 96 -6.90 -2.02 17.48
N GLU A 97 -7.93 -1.32 17.95
CA GLU A 97 -9.24 -1.31 17.30
C GLU A 97 -9.19 -0.70 15.89
N CYS A 98 -8.45 0.41 15.72
CA CYS A 98 -8.19 0.98 14.40
C CYS A 98 -7.41 0.03 13.49
N ALA A 99 -6.37 -0.65 14.00
CA ALA A 99 -5.59 -1.62 13.24
C ALA A 99 -6.43 -2.83 12.81
N LYS A 100 -7.37 -3.27 13.66
CA LYS A 100 -8.33 -4.31 13.31
C LYS A 100 -9.25 -3.88 12.17
N LEU A 101 -9.82 -2.67 12.25
CA LEU A 101 -10.65 -2.12 11.16
C LEU A 101 -9.86 -1.95 9.85
N ASP A 102 -8.61 -1.48 9.91
CA ASP A 102 -7.72 -1.37 8.75
C ASP A 102 -7.54 -2.74 8.05
N LYS A 103 -7.28 -3.78 8.85
CA LYS A 103 -7.15 -5.17 8.36
C LYS A 103 -8.45 -5.72 7.78
N GLU A 104 -9.59 -5.50 8.44
CA GLU A 104 -10.90 -5.94 7.95
C GLU A 104 -11.22 -5.33 6.59
N ILE A 105 -11.07 -4.01 6.46
CA ILE A 105 -11.32 -3.31 5.19
C ILE A 105 -10.30 -3.78 4.13
N GLY A 106 -9.03 -3.96 4.51
CA GLY A 106 -7.99 -4.50 3.63
C GLY A 106 -8.35 -5.86 3.06
N CYS A 107 -8.73 -6.82 3.92
CA CYS A 107 -9.15 -8.16 3.50
C CYS A 107 -10.36 -8.11 2.55
N PHE A 108 -11.32 -7.21 2.81
CA PHE A 108 -12.46 -7.04 1.92
C PHE A 108 -12.04 -6.49 0.55
N VAL A 109 -11.22 -5.44 0.53
CA VAL A 109 -10.69 -4.84 -0.70
C VAL A 109 -9.91 -5.88 -1.51
N ASP A 110 -9.02 -6.64 -0.86
CA ASP A 110 -8.22 -7.68 -1.51
C ASP A 110 -9.08 -8.80 -2.10
N SER A 111 -10.09 -9.27 -1.36
CA SER A 111 -11.06 -10.27 -1.83
C SER A 111 -11.78 -9.80 -3.10
N VAL A 112 -12.24 -8.54 -3.09
CA VAL A 112 -12.94 -7.97 -4.24
C VAL A 112 -11.99 -7.75 -5.42
N GLU A 113 -10.75 -7.28 -5.20
CA GLU A 113 -9.77 -7.08 -6.27
C GLU A 113 -9.31 -8.39 -6.91
N GLN A 114 -9.05 -9.42 -6.10
CA GLN A 114 -8.72 -10.76 -6.59
C GLN A 114 -9.85 -11.30 -7.46
N MET A 115 -11.09 -11.13 -6.99
CA MET A 115 -12.28 -11.51 -7.74
C MET A 115 -12.41 -10.71 -9.05
N ILE A 116 -12.22 -9.38 -9.05
CA ILE A 116 -12.26 -8.55 -10.27
C ILE A 116 -11.26 -9.07 -11.30
N ASN A 117 -10.08 -9.49 -10.85
CA ASN A 117 -9.06 -10.06 -11.72
C ASN A 117 -9.48 -11.42 -12.30
N GLN A 118 -10.17 -12.27 -11.53
CA GLN A 118 -10.70 -13.56 -12.01
C GLN A 118 -11.84 -13.37 -13.05
N VAL A 119 -12.78 -12.46 -12.80
CA VAL A 119 -13.92 -12.19 -13.72
C VAL A 119 -13.48 -11.64 -15.07
N ARG A 120 -12.32 -10.97 -15.14
CA ARG A 120 -11.74 -10.54 -16.42
C ARG A 120 -11.42 -11.72 -17.35
N HIS A 121 -11.27 -12.94 -16.82
CA HIS A 121 -10.89 -14.14 -17.58
C HIS A 121 -12.01 -15.18 -17.74
N GLU A 122 -13.16 -15.04 -17.06
CA GLU A 122 -14.27 -16.01 -17.01
C GLU A 122 -15.48 -15.64 -17.92
N PRO A 123 -16.36 -16.60 -18.28
CA PRO A 123 -17.59 -16.38 -19.05
C PRO A 123 -18.68 -15.62 -18.25
N PRO A 124 -19.69 -15.00 -18.92
CA PRO A 124 -20.69 -14.13 -18.29
C PRO A 124 -21.50 -14.76 -17.13
N ASP A 125 -21.70 -16.09 -17.17
CA ASP A 125 -22.51 -16.82 -16.19
C ASP A 125 -21.83 -16.99 -14.82
N ALA A 126 -20.51 -16.79 -14.74
CA ALA A 126 -19.75 -16.83 -13.47
C ALA A 126 -20.04 -15.62 -12.56
N MET A 127 -20.63 -14.56 -13.11
CA MET A 127 -20.86 -13.30 -12.41
C MET A 127 -21.98 -13.38 -11.34
N PHE A 128 -22.85 -14.39 -11.37
CA PHE A 128 -23.92 -14.56 -10.39
C PHE A 128 -23.49 -15.31 -9.12
N LYS A 129 -22.42 -16.14 -9.18
CA LYS A 129 -21.82 -16.81 -7.99
C LYS A 129 -20.87 -15.90 -7.20
N LEU A 130 -20.73 -14.66 -7.66
CA LEU A 130 -19.68 -13.72 -7.29
C LEU A 130 -19.83 -13.15 -5.88
N LYS A 131 -21.06 -12.78 -5.53
CA LYS A 131 -21.37 -12.20 -4.22
C LYS A 131 -21.09 -13.20 -3.10
N ASP A 132 -21.48 -14.46 -3.32
CA ASP A 132 -21.32 -15.51 -2.32
C ASP A 132 -19.84 -15.91 -2.19
N SER A 133 -19.10 -15.97 -3.29
CA SER A 133 -17.66 -16.24 -3.26
C SER A 133 -16.84 -15.14 -2.55
N VAL A 134 -17.14 -13.85 -2.78
CA VAL A 134 -16.48 -12.75 -2.05
C VAL A 134 -16.80 -12.82 -0.55
N LYS A 135 -18.05 -13.12 -0.19
CA LYS A 135 -18.46 -13.25 1.21
C LYS A 135 -17.76 -14.42 1.90
N GLU A 136 -17.64 -15.56 1.22
CA GLU A 136 -16.97 -16.75 1.73
C GLU A 136 -15.47 -16.47 1.96
N GLN A 137 -14.76 -15.95 0.95
CA GLN A 137 -13.35 -15.57 1.07
C GLN A 137 -13.12 -14.54 2.19
N PHE A 138 -13.97 -13.52 2.26
CA PHE A 138 -13.87 -12.50 3.31
C PHE A 138 -14.09 -13.11 4.71
N THR A 139 -15.06 -14.01 4.86
CA THR A 139 -15.35 -14.67 6.14
C THR A 139 -14.20 -15.56 6.58
N GLU A 140 -13.59 -16.31 5.66
CA GLU A 140 -12.41 -17.12 5.94
C GLU A 140 -11.20 -16.27 6.36
N LEU A 141 -10.93 -15.18 5.64
CA LEU A 141 -9.85 -14.25 5.98
C LEU A 141 -10.07 -13.60 7.35
N MET A 142 -11.30 -13.20 7.66
CA MET A 142 -11.63 -12.65 8.98
C MET A 142 -11.54 -13.70 10.10
N ALA A 143 -11.92 -14.96 9.84
CA ALA A 143 -11.81 -16.02 10.83
C ALA A 143 -10.35 -16.41 11.13
N ALA A 144 -9.45 -16.23 10.16
CA ALA A 144 -8.02 -16.41 10.33
C ALA A 144 -7.36 -15.26 11.11
N MET A 145 -8.00 -14.09 11.15
CA MET A 145 -7.45 -12.89 11.78
C MET A 145 -7.36 -13.07 13.30
N SER A 146 -6.12 -13.11 13.79
CA SER A 146 -5.80 -13.31 15.20
C SER A 146 -5.33 -12.03 15.87
N ASP A 147 -5.48 -11.94 17.20
CA ASP A 147 -4.92 -10.82 17.97
C ASP A 147 -3.41 -10.67 17.75
N ALA A 148 -2.69 -11.78 17.55
CA ALA A 148 -1.25 -11.76 17.24
C ALA A 148 -0.91 -11.03 15.93
N GLU A 149 -1.79 -11.08 14.92
CA GLU A 149 -1.60 -10.34 13.67
C GLU A 149 -1.88 -8.85 13.83
N ILE A 150 -2.83 -8.49 14.71
CA ILE A 150 -3.10 -7.09 15.07
C ILE A 150 -1.91 -6.50 15.84
N GLU A 151 -1.33 -7.28 16.74
CA GLU A 151 -0.14 -6.91 17.51
C GLU A 151 1.10 -6.68 16.63
N GLN A 152 1.17 -7.35 15.47
CA GLN A 152 2.21 -7.17 14.46
C GLN A 152 1.88 -6.08 13.42
N HIS A 153 0.74 -5.40 13.54
CA HIS A 153 0.38 -4.31 12.65
C HIS A 153 1.41 -3.17 12.74
N ASN A 154 1.88 -2.67 11.59
CA ASN A 154 2.98 -1.70 11.53
C ASN A 154 2.75 -0.47 12.42
N GLN A 155 1.52 0.07 12.47
CA GLN A 155 1.18 1.22 13.31
C GLN A 155 1.18 0.87 14.80
N VAL A 156 0.74 -0.33 15.18
CA VAL A 156 0.71 -0.77 16.60
C VAL A 156 2.12 -0.96 17.13
N VAL A 157 2.98 -1.61 16.34
CA VAL A 157 4.40 -1.78 16.67
C VAL A 157 5.08 -0.40 16.80
N ALA A 158 4.89 0.46 15.81
CA ALA A 158 5.50 1.80 15.79
C ALA A 158 5.04 2.67 16.96
N PHE A 159 3.76 2.59 17.35
CA PHE A 159 3.20 3.27 18.52
C PHE A 159 3.93 2.88 19.81
N ARG A 160 4.08 1.58 20.07
CA ARG A 160 4.74 1.08 21.28
C ARG A 160 6.23 1.41 21.30
N ASP A 161 6.89 1.23 20.16
CA ASP A 161 8.30 1.61 20.01
C ASP A 161 8.49 3.12 20.19
N GLY A 162 7.56 3.94 19.71
CA GLY A 162 7.56 5.39 19.88
C GLY A 162 7.44 5.81 21.35
N ILE A 163 6.50 5.23 22.08
CA ILE A 163 6.33 5.44 23.54
C ILE A 163 7.63 5.09 24.27
N LYS A 164 8.18 3.90 24.00
CA LYS A 164 9.41 3.42 24.64
C LYS A 164 10.60 4.33 24.34
N LYS A 165 10.78 4.74 23.08
CA LYS A 165 11.83 5.67 22.68
C LYS A 165 11.69 7.03 23.37
N SER A 166 10.47 7.56 23.46
CA SER A 166 10.20 8.84 24.14
C SER A 166 10.56 8.78 25.62
N LEU A 167 10.16 7.71 26.33
CA LEU A 167 10.54 7.51 27.74
C LEU A 167 12.04 7.39 27.94
N GLN A 168 12.73 6.66 27.06
CA GLN A 168 14.19 6.54 27.12
C GLN A 168 14.88 7.90 26.96
N GLN A 169 14.36 8.78 26.11
CA GLN A 169 14.88 10.14 25.94
C GLN A 169 14.66 10.98 27.21
N LEU A 170 13.48 10.91 27.83
CA LEU A 170 13.18 11.63 29.08
C LEU A 170 14.10 11.17 30.23
N ASN A 171 14.32 9.87 30.36
CA ASN A 171 15.18 9.32 31.41
C ASN A 171 16.66 9.67 31.23
N GLN A 172 17.14 9.81 29.99
CA GLN A 172 18.50 10.29 29.71
C GLN A 172 18.69 11.75 30.10
N VAL A 173 17.65 12.58 29.92
CA VAL A 173 17.68 14.00 30.33
C VAL A 173 17.57 14.13 31.86
N ALA A 174 16.86 13.24 32.54
CA ALA A 174 16.70 13.27 34.00
C ALA A 174 17.87 12.62 34.78
N GLY A 175 18.67 11.76 34.14
CA GLY A 175 19.75 10.98 34.77
C GLY A 175 21.17 11.56 34.68
N GLY A 176 21.34 12.80 34.21
CA GLY A 176 22.63 13.44 33.98
C GLY A 176 23.24 14.13 35.20
N SER A 177 23.58 13.38 36.25
CA SER A 177 24.74 13.68 37.11
C SER A 177 25.82 12.64 36.81
N VAL A 178 26.56 12.86 35.74
CA VAL A 178 27.88 12.28 35.58
C VAL A 178 28.79 13.40 35.10
N GLU A 179 29.69 13.77 36.00
CA GLU A 179 30.81 14.66 35.78
C GLU A 179 31.72 14.04 34.72
N GLU A 180 31.54 14.42 33.46
CA GLU A 180 32.63 14.44 32.49
C GLU A 180 32.74 15.89 32.05
N GLU A 181 33.91 16.47 32.35
CA GLU A 181 34.33 17.81 31.97
C GLU A 181 34.06 18.04 30.47
N LEU A 182 32.92 18.67 30.17
CA LEU A 182 32.70 19.27 28.87
C LEU A 182 33.41 20.61 28.90
N ASP A 183 34.60 20.60 28.34
CA ASP A 183 35.30 21.77 27.84
C ASP A 183 34.27 22.73 27.21
N GLU A 184 34.26 23.95 27.73
CA GLU A 184 33.43 25.07 27.28
C GLU A 184 33.88 25.49 25.87
N ASP A 185 33.55 24.70 24.84
CA ASP A 185 33.58 25.11 23.41
C ASP A 185 33.05 24.02 22.43
N ILE A 186 32.20 23.09 22.87
CA ILE A 186 31.33 22.39 21.91
C ILE A 186 30.15 23.32 21.62
N ALA A 187 30.30 24.10 20.55
CA ALA A 187 29.14 24.58 19.82
C ALA A 187 28.24 23.36 19.59
N VAL A 188 27.07 23.35 20.24
CA VAL A 188 26.00 22.40 19.94
C VAL A 188 25.61 22.68 18.50
N THR A 189 26.31 22.07 17.55
CA THR A 189 25.81 21.92 16.19
C THR A 189 24.60 21.02 16.37
N GLN A 190 23.43 21.63 16.55
CA GLN A 190 22.14 20.98 16.40
C GLN A 190 22.27 20.19 15.11
N SER A 191 22.44 18.87 15.21
CA SER A 191 22.52 18.01 14.04
C SER A 191 21.19 18.19 13.36
N GLN A 192 21.15 19.03 12.31
CA GLN A 192 19.91 19.35 11.62
C GLN A 192 19.36 18.04 11.07
N THR A 193 18.38 17.48 11.77
CA THR A 193 17.66 16.31 11.32
C THR A 193 16.90 16.73 10.08
N ASN A 194 17.32 16.21 8.92
CA ASN A 194 16.69 16.55 7.66
C ASN A 194 15.26 15.99 7.64
N PHE A 195 14.27 16.88 7.65
CA PHE A 195 12.85 16.55 7.59
C PHE A 195 12.33 16.39 6.16
N THR A 196 13.14 16.73 5.16
CA THR A 196 12.79 16.63 3.74
C THR A 196 13.04 15.23 3.22
N CYS A 197 12.04 14.66 2.57
CA CYS A 197 12.15 13.36 1.92
C CYS A 197 13.09 13.45 0.70
N PRO A 198 14.12 12.58 0.59
CA PRO A 198 15.06 12.60 -0.53
C PRO A 198 14.42 12.20 -1.88
N LEU A 199 13.20 11.65 -1.86
CA LEU A 199 12.45 11.27 -3.06
C LEU A 199 11.51 12.36 -3.56
N THR A 200 10.73 12.93 -2.66
CA THR A 200 9.67 13.89 -3.02
C THR A 200 10.14 15.34 -2.91
N GLN A 201 11.28 15.58 -2.26
CA GLN A 201 11.83 16.92 -1.99
C GLN A 201 10.86 17.83 -1.20
N VAL A 202 9.88 17.22 -0.53
CA VAL A 202 8.98 17.89 0.41
C VAL A 202 9.14 17.27 1.79
N GLU A 203 8.65 17.97 2.80
CA GLU A 203 8.66 17.47 4.18
C GLU A 203 7.88 16.15 4.30
N MET A 204 8.43 15.20 5.06
CA MET A 204 7.80 13.89 5.26
C MET A 204 6.50 14.01 6.05
N VAL A 205 5.44 13.32 5.62
CA VAL A 205 4.16 13.24 6.34
C VAL A 205 4.15 12.00 7.23
N ASN A 206 4.53 10.85 6.66
CA ASN A 206 4.64 9.58 7.35
C ASN A 206 6.10 9.10 7.26
N PRO A 207 6.99 9.57 8.15
CA PRO A 207 8.40 9.20 8.09
C PRO A 207 8.57 7.71 8.40
N VAL A 208 9.27 7.02 7.50
CA VAL A 208 9.76 5.66 7.71
C VAL A 208 11.27 5.64 7.69
N LYS A 209 11.85 4.87 8.62
CA LYS A 209 13.28 4.63 8.70
C LYS A 209 13.63 3.30 8.05
N ASN A 210 14.73 3.24 7.31
CA ASN A 210 15.25 1.97 6.84
C ASN A 210 16.22 1.36 7.86
N LYS A 211 15.92 0.15 8.34
CA LYS A 211 16.72 -0.55 9.35
C LYS A 211 18.18 -0.83 8.94
N LYS A 212 18.47 -0.95 7.64
CA LYS A 212 19.83 -1.28 7.14
C LYS A 212 20.74 -0.06 7.00
N CYS A 213 20.19 1.07 6.55
CA CYS A 213 20.99 2.27 6.24
C CYS A 213 20.60 3.50 7.07
N GLN A 214 19.60 3.38 7.94
CA GLN A 214 19.14 4.41 8.87
C GLN A 214 18.63 5.71 8.21
N HIS A 215 18.43 5.71 6.90
CA HIS A 215 17.84 6.83 6.16
C HIS A 215 16.31 6.87 6.27
N TYR A 216 15.78 8.09 6.22
CA TYR A 216 14.36 8.40 6.33
C TYR A 216 13.74 8.73 4.97
N TYR A 217 12.47 8.33 4.80
CA TYR A 217 11.65 8.65 3.62
C TYR A 217 10.22 8.91 4.04
N ASP A 218 9.45 9.54 3.15
CA ASP A 218 8.00 9.46 3.24
C ASP A 218 7.52 8.06 2.82
N GLN A 219 6.63 7.47 3.62
CA GLN A 219 6.12 6.11 3.47
C GLN A 219 5.51 5.85 2.10
N GLU A 220 4.60 6.71 1.64
CA GLU A 220 3.88 6.49 0.38
C GLU A 220 4.85 6.56 -0.80
N ALA A 221 5.76 7.53 -0.75
CA ALA A 221 6.77 7.74 -1.79
C ALA A 221 7.70 6.53 -1.95
N ILE A 222 8.24 6.00 -0.85
CA ILE A 222 9.18 4.87 -0.92
C ILE A 222 8.47 3.56 -1.31
N LEU A 223 7.25 3.32 -0.81
CA LEU A 223 6.48 2.11 -1.17
C LEU A 223 6.08 2.13 -2.65
N SER A 224 5.66 3.29 -3.17
CA SER A 224 5.37 3.48 -4.60
C SER A 224 6.60 3.22 -5.48
N LEU A 225 7.77 3.72 -5.06
CA LEU A 225 9.03 3.47 -5.75
C LEU A 225 9.40 1.98 -5.75
N ILE A 226 9.32 1.31 -4.60
CA ILE A 226 9.59 -0.12 -4.48
C ILE A 226 8.70 -0.92 -5.44
N LYS A 227 7.38 -0.67 -5.40
CA LYS A 227 6.40 -1.34 -6.27
C LYS A 227 6.72 -1.13 -7.75
N THR A 228 7.06 0.10 -8.13
CA THR A 228 7.45 0.45 -9.50
C THR A 228 8.71 -0.28 -9.95
N LYS A 229 9.73 -0.42 -9.09
CA LYS A 229 10.96 -1.15 -9.42
C LYS A 229 10.71 -2.66 -9.52
N GLN A 230 9.91 -3.23 -8.62
CA GLN A 230 9.52 -4.64 -8.64
C GLN A 230 8.77 -5.01 -9.93
N ASN A 231 7.83 -4.18 -10.37
CA ASN A 231 7.12 -4.37 -11.64
C ASN A 231 8.08 -4.38 -12.85
N ASN A 232 9.17 -3.63 -12.76
CA ASN A 232 10.24 -3.60 -13.76
C ASN A 232 11.31 -4.68 -13.55
N LYS A 233 11.09 -5.64 -12.64
CA LYS A 233 12.04 -6.71 -12.26
C LYS A 233 13.40 -6.17 -11.78
N LYS A 234 13.41 -4.99 -11.15
CA LYS A 234 14.61 -4.32 -10.63
C LYS A 234 14.54 -4.19 -9.11
N LYS A 235 15.71 -4.19 -8.47
CA LYS A 235 15.85 -3.87 -7.05
C LYS A 235 15.71 -2.37 -6.81
N CYS A 236 15.07 -2.01 -5.70
CA CYS A 236 14.98 -0.61 -5.27
C CYS A 236 16.27 -0.23 -4.53
N ARG A 237 16.99 0.76 -5.03
CA ARG A 237 18.17 1.31 -4.33
C ARG A 237 17.74 2.38 -3.36
N CYS A 238 18.53 2.58 -2.30
CA CYS A 238 18.36 3.71 -1.40
C CYS A 238 18.38 5.03 -2.19
N PRO A 239 17.35 5.89 -2.02
CA PRO A 239 17.29 7.19 -2.68
C PRO A 239 18.38 8.18 -2.26
N VAL A 240 18.99 8.00 -1.09
CA VAL A 240 20.05 8.90 -0.62
C VAL A 240 21.32 8.67 -1.44
N VAL A 241 21.82 9.76 -2.03
CA VAL A 241 23.01 9.75 -2.88
C VAL A 241 24.22 9.22 -2.09
N GLY A 242 24.99 8.32 -2.70
CA GLY A 242 26.16 7.70 -2.07
C GLY A 242 25.86 6.56 -1.09
N CYS A 243 24.59 6.26 -0.81
CA CYS A 243 24.26 5.12 0.03
C CYS A 243 24.51 3.77 -0.67
N GLY A 244 25.21 2.86 0.00
CA GLY A 244 25.51 1.51 -0.50
C GLY A 244 24.32 0.54 -0.50
N ASN A 245 23.21 0.89 0.16
CA ASN A 245 22.05 -0.01 0.25
C ASN A 245 21.32 -0.08 -1.10
N SER A 246 21.41 -1.22 -1.78
CA SER A 246 20.92 -1.41 -3.14
C SER A 246 19.67 -2.28 -3.27
N ASP A 247 19.14 -2.78 -2.15
CA ASP A 247 17.98 -3.67 -2.10
C ASP A 247 17.07 -3.31 -0.91
N VAL A 248 16.41 -2.16 -1.04
CA VAL A 248 15.41 -1.66 -0.10
C VAL A 248 14.11 -2.44 -0.30
N LYS A 249 13.64 -3.12 0.75
CA LYS A 249 12.38 -3.86 0.77
C LYS A 249 11.38 -3.22 1.73
N PRO A 250 10.06 -3.44 1.55
CA PRO A 250 9.05 -2.94 2.50
C PRO A 250 9.30 -3.43 3.93
N THR A 251 9.78 -4.67 4.09
CA THR A 251 10.13 -5.27 5.38
C THR A 251 11.31 -4.62 6.09
N ASP A 252 12.12 -3.83 5.37
CA ASP A 252 13.25 -3.10 5.93
C ASP A 252 12.83 -1.73 6.49
N LEU A 253 11.59 -1.30 6.23
CA LEU A 253 11.07 0.00 6.62
C LEU A 253 10.28 -0.12 7.93
N GLU A 254 10.54 0.79 8.85
CA GLU A 254 9.82 0.93 10.12
C GLU A 254 9.24 2.35 10.20
N LEU A 255 7.99 2.48 10.64
CA LEU A 255 7.41 3.78 10.93
C LEU A 255 8.10 4.39 12.15
N ASP A 256 8.29 5.71 12.12
CA ASP A 256 8.92 6.44 13.22
C ASP A 256 8.02 7.58 13.72
N PRO A 257 7.10 7.32 14.67
CA PRO A 257 6.22 8.34 15.23
C PRO A 257 6.99 9.46 15.95
N VAL A 258 8.18 9.16 16.49
CA VAL A 258 9.02 10.16 17.14
C VAL A 258 9.59 11.12 16.09
N MET A 259 10.08 10.62 14.95
CA MET A 259 10.49 11.48 13.83
C MET A 259 9.32 12.34 13.33
N ARG A 260 8.11 11.77 13.22
CA ARG A 260 6.90 12.55 12.84
C ARG A 260 6.64 13.67 13.83
N ARG A 261 6.73 13.38 15.13
CA ARG A 261 6.58 14.37 16.20
C ARG A 261 7.63 15.48 16.11
N MET A 262 8.90 15.15 15.83
CA MET A 262 9.95 16.16 15.61
C MET A 262 9.63 17.09 14.44
N ILE A 263 9.17 16.52 13.32
CA ILE A 263 8.74 17.27 12.13
C ILE A 263 7.60 18.25 12.48
N GLN A 264 6.57 17.77 13.18
CA GLN A 264 5.44 18.61 13.61
C GLN A 264 5.88 19.75 14.53
N ASN A 265 6.81 19.49 15.44
CA ASN A 265 7.35 20.51 16.34
C ASN A 265 8.17 21.57 15.58
N HIS A 266 8.98 21.16 14.61
CA HIS A 266 9.70 22.08 13.73
C HIS A 266 8.75 23.00 12.95
N LYS A 267 7.64 22.47 12.42
CA LYS A 267 6.57 23.27 11.77
C LYS A 267 5.98 24.32 12.71
N ARG A 268 5.72 23.96 13.97
CA ARG A 268 5.17 24.88 14.98
C ARG A 268 6.14 26.00 15.36
N GLN A 269 7.44 25.78 15.24
CA GLN A 269 8.49 26.76 15.55
C GLN A 269 8.76 27.69 14.36
N SER A 270 8.88 27.13 13.15
CA SER A 270 9.10 27.91 11.92
C SER A 270 7.92 28.83 11.55
N GLY A 271 6.68 28.43 11.84
CA GLY A 271 5.49 29.27 11.62
C GLY A 271 5.30 30.41 12.62
N LYS A 272 6.18 30.55 13.62
CA LYS A 272 6.19 31.66 14.60
C LYS A 272 7.22 32.75 14.25
N SER A 273 8.03 32.55 13.21
CA SER A 273 9.04 33.52 12.72
C SER A 273 8.47 34.41 11.62
#